data_AF-A0A967WYG2-F1
#
_entry.id   AF-A0A967WYG2-F1
#
_cell.length_a   1.000
_cell.length_b   1.000
_cell.length_c   1.000
_cell.angle_alpha   90.00
_cell.angle_beta   90.00
_cell.angle_gamma   90.00
#
_symmetry.space_group_name_H-M   'P 1'
#
loop_
_entity.id
_entity.type
_entity.pdbx_description
1 polymer ?
#
loop_
_entity_poly.entity_id
_entity_poly.type
_entity_poly.pdbx_seq_one_letter_code
_entity_poly.pdbx_strand_id
1 'polypeptide(L)' 'TRFADVVLPAAIFAEKDGTFTNSERRVQRVRKGVEPPGQARADWQILIDLANACGADWNYED' A
#
# COMPACT_ATOMS: atom_id res chain seq x y z
N THR A 1 4.66 -7.47 -13.62
CA THR A 1 3.38 -7.65 -14.35
C THR A 1 3.42 -8.74 -15.40
N ARG A 2 4.50 -8.94 -16.17
CA ARG A 2 4.55 -9.92 -17.30
C ARG A 2 4.08 -11.35 -16.97
N PHE A 3 4.18 -11.81 -15.72
CA PHE A 3 3.77 -13.14 -15.30
C PHE A 3 2.57 -13.16 -14.34
N ALA A 4 1.95 -12.01 -14.08
CA ALA A 4 0.84 -11.92 -13.14
C ALA A 4 -0.48 -12.08 -13.89
N ASP A 5 -1.37 -12.94 -13.40
CA ASP A 5 -2.74 -13.08 -13.93
C ASP A 5 -3.59 -11.85 -13.60
N VAL A 6 -3.33 -11.23 -12.45
CA VAL A 6 -4.04 -10.04 -11.97
C VAL A 6 -3.02 -9.02 -11.48
N VAL A 7 -3.26 -7.75 -11.82
CA VAL A 7 -2.44 -6.61 -11.40
C VAL A 7 -3.32 -5.63 -10.64
N LEU A 8 -2.96 -5.34 -9.38
CA LEU A 8 -3.60 -4.34 -8.55
C LEU A 8 -2.67 -3.11 -8.46
N PRO A 9 -3.07 -1.93 -8.97
CA PRO A 9 -2.21 -0.75 -8.98
C PRO A 9 -1.95 -0.20 -7.56
N ALA A 10 -0.69 -0.16 -7.14
CA ALA A 10 -0.27 0.34 -5.84
C ALA A 10 0.48 1.68 -5.95
N ALA A 11 0.30 2.54 -4.95
CA ALA A 11 0.96 3.84 -4.82
C ALA A 11 2.44 3.68 -4.42
N ILE A 12 3.33 4.49 -5.01
CA ILE A 12 4.75 4.49 -4.62
C ILE A 12 4.93 5.16 -3.24
N PHE A 13 6.14 5.06 -2.67
CA PHE A 13 6.44 5.61 -1.35
C PHE A 13 6.14 7.12 -1.22
N ALA A 14 6.30 7.90 -2.29
CA ALA A 14 6.02 9.34 -2.28
C ALA A 14 4.51 9.68 -2.35
N GLU A 15 3.67 8.70 -2.64
CA GLU A 15 2.23 8.87 -2.90
C GLU A 15 1.35 8.42 -1.73
N LYS A 16 1.95 7.90 -0.65
CA LYS A 16 1.24 7.37 0.52
C LYS A 16 1.98 7.67 1.81
N ASP A 17 1.23 7.68 2.91
CA ASP A 17 1.81 7.63 4.25
C ASP A 17 2.29 6.22 4.57
N GLY A 18 3.41 6.13 5.29
CA GLY A 18 3.94 4.83 5.69
C GLY A 18 5.25 4.92 6.46
N THR A 19 5.86 3.76 6.65
CA THR A 19 7.14 3.64 7.36
C THR A 19 8.08 2.71 6.61
N PHE A 20 9.35 3.09 6.53
CA PHE A 20 10.42 2.23 6.04
C PHE A 20 11.44 2.00 7.15
N THR A 21 12.00 0.79 7.20
CA THR A 21 13.15 0.51 8.05
C THR A 21 14.39 0.53 7.17
N ASN A 22 15.37 1.38 7.51
CA ASN A 22 16.64 1.45 6.78
C ASN A 22 17.63 0.36 7.24
N SER A 23 18.78 0.28 6.57
CA SER A 23 19.84 -0.70 6.90
C SER A 23 20.43 -0.56 8.31
N GLU A 24 20.29 0.62 8.92
CA GLU A 24 20.68 0.89 10.32
C GLU A 24 19.59 0.52 11.33
N ARG A 25 18.51 -0.14 10.88
CA ARG A 25 17.33 -0.51 11.67
C ARG A 25 16.53 0.68 12.21
N ARG A 26 16.69 1.86 11.60
CA ARG A 26 15.90 3.03 11.93
C ARG A 26 14.56 2.98 11.18
N VAL A 27 13.47 3.04 11.93
CA VAL A 27 12.13 3.27 11.40
C VAL A 27 11.99 4.74 11.02
N GLN A 28 11.64 5.00 9.78
CA GLN A 28 11.47 6.34 9.23
C GLN A 28 10.04 6.48 8.71
N ARG A 29 9.34 7.53 9.15
CA ARG A 29 8.02 7.90 8.66
C ARG A 29 8.16 8.60 7.32
N VAL A 30 7.47 8.10 6.31
CA VAL A 30 7.25 8.78 5.03
C VAL A 30 5.86 9.38 5.05
N ARG A 31 5.75 10.61 4.56
CA ARG A 31 4.48 11.31 4.40
C ARG A 31 4.17 11.45 2.92
N LYS A 32 2.88 11.38 2.60
CA LYS A 32 2.40 11.62 1.24
C LYS A 32 2.85 13.00 0.75
N GLY A 33 3.56 13.01 -0.39
CA GLY A 33 4.03 14.22 -1.05
C GLY A 33 3.20 14.59 -2.28
N VAL A 34 2.71 13.59 -3.01
CA VAL A 34 1.86 13.77 -4.21
C VAL A 34 0.70 12.78 -4.20
N GLU A 35 -0.32 13.04 -5.03
CA GLU A 35 -1.44 12.12 -5.20
C GLU A 35 -1.04 10.91 -6.07
N PRO A 36 -1.48 9.69 -5.73
CA PRO A 36 -1.25 8.54 -6.57
C PRO A 36 -1.95 8.69 -7.92
N PRO A 37 -1.32 8.25 -9.03
CA PRO A 37 -1.87 8.42 -10.36
C PRO A 37 -3.02 7.43 -10.63
N GLY A 38 -4.06 7.93 -11.30
CA GLY A 38 -5.16 7.11 -11.80
C GLY A 38 -5.93 6.39 -10.69
N GLN A 39 -5.84 5.06 -10.67
CA GLN A 39 -6.53 4.19 -9.70
C GLN A 39 -5.57 3.57 -8.68
N ALA A 40 -4.32 4.05 -8.62
CA ALA A 40 -3.36 3.57 -7.64
C ALA A 40 -3.80 3.94 -6.22
N ARG A 41 -3.69 2.98 -5.30
CA ARG A 41 -4.08 3.13 -3.89
C ARG A 41 -2.96 2.67 -2.98
N ALA A 42 -3.03 3.01 -1.70
CA ALA A 42 -2.04 2.54 -0.74
C ALA A 42 -2.09 1.00 -0.65
N ASP A 43 -0.92 0.35 -0.60
CA ASP A 43 -0.81 -1.11 -0.65
C ASP A 43 -1.61 -1.79 0.46
N TRP A 44 -1.65 -1.18 1.66
CA TRP A 44 -2.39 -1.71 2.79
C TRP A 44 -3.90 -1.72 2.55
N GLN A 45 -4.45 -0.71 1.86
CA GLN A 45 -5.87 -0.66 1.49
C GLN A 45 -6.21 -1.79 0.51
N ILE A 46 -5.34 -2.01 -0.48
CA ILE A 46 -5.49 -3.10 -1.46
C ILE A 46 -5.47 -4.45 -0.74
N LEU A 47 -4.60 -4.62 0.25
CA LEU A 47 -4.51 -5.85 1.03
C LEU A 47 -5.73 -6.07 1.93
N ILE A 48 -6.28 -5.03 2.56
CA ILE A 48 -7.52 -5.13 3.34
C ILE A 48 -8.68 -5.52 2.44
N ASP A 49 -8.86 -4.83 1.31
CA ASP A 49 -9.93 -5.15 0.36
C ASP A 49 -9.83 -6.61 -0.13
N LEU A 50 -8.61 -7.05 -0.46
CA LEU A 50 -8.37 -8.41 -0.93
C LEU A 50 -8.64 -9.44 0.19
N ALA A 51 -8.17 -9.18 1.40
CA ALA A 51 -8.42 -10.05 2.54
C ALA A 51 -9.92 -10.18 2.81
N ASN A 52 -10.65 -9.06 2.80
CA ASN A 52 -12.09 -9.04 3.03
C ASN A 52 -12.87 -9.72 1.90
N ALA A 53 -12.44 -9.59 0.65
CA ALA A 53 -12.98 -10.36 -0.47
C ALA A 53 -12.75 -11.88 -0.32
N CYS A 54 -11.67 -12.29 0.37
CA CYS A 54 -11.40 -13.66 0.75
C CYS A 54 -12.10 -14.12 2.05
N GLY A 55 -12.95 -13.28 2.64
CA GLY A 55 -13.71 -13.59 3.85
C GLY A 55 -13.01 -13.23 5.16
N ALA A 56 -11.93 -12.44 5.13
CA ALA A 56 -11.45 -11.76 6.33
C ALA A 56 -12.44 -10.66 6.74
N ASP A 57 -12.38 -10.25 8.01
CA ASP A 57 -13.16 -9.13 8.55
C ASP A 57 -12.19 -8.08 9.13
N TRP A 58 -11.29 -7.59 8.27
CA TRP A 58 -10.28 -6.60 8.62
C TRP A 58 -10.87 -5.20 8.51
N ASN A 59 -10.86 -4.47 9.63
CA ASN A 59 -11.40 -3.13 9.76
C ASN A 59 -10.34 -2.14 10.28
N TYR A 60 -9.11 -2.24 9.74
CA TYR A 60 -8.03 -1.33 10.11
C TYR A 60 -8.25 0.03 9.47
N GLU A 61 -8.25 1.07 10.29
CA GLU A 61 -8.33 2.48 9.90
C GLU A 61 -6.94 3.14 10.07
N ASP A 62 -6.73 4.30 9.40
CA ASP A 62 -5.49 5.09 9.46
C ASP A 62 -5.26 5.78 10.82
#